data_AF-A0A2E9QGZ0-F1
#
_entry.id   AF-A0A2E9QGZ0-F1
#
_cell.length_a   1.000
_cell.length_b   1.000
_cell.length_c   1.000
_cell.angle_alpha   90.00
_cell.angle_beta   90.00
_cell.angle_gamma   90.00
#
_symmetry.space_group_name_H-M   'P 1'
#
loop_
_entity.id
_entity.type
_entity.pdbx_description
1 polymer ?
#
loop_
_entity_poly.entity_id
_entity_poly.type
_entity_poly.pdbx_seq_one_letter_code
_entity_poly.pdbx_strand_id
1 'polypeptide(L)'
;MKDLHSPPSFRYNKYVQSEPAVAFRAWFRSVRRESPRVIRRTISQIAGIKECLSLRSRGTFISGLAILTLLLGLSSAIAESEKPVSANTAPIPEYSVVVDAGHGGAIVRRADDRWDPISRKYLTSFLPGTMYTKYTEHELMLQLSKRVHHYLQLTQTDAGWKQFEGYLRKFSDQKNFVRIKFNSHLSRKDGWNDRNLSKDHPDVNAPYRLYDYPDRKTGKIQKGRISRINDREPYLVLSLHLNPAPPGHSGGMAAVLAPGWKTFNMLRQISLKQKPASAFYASPWADHWLGTEPGWNKLQAARADAWVYMNGYWSNKSGTAPWYKKPRGFRHNLFQWRYADPPGWEKTALKERKSTGPYSMIYSKWRPEGRFWEREQSKAEYWRREAAVSGSGINYGGDNHLASNELMRFIQYGVRMQVPEKRPSNKLGPILDPFVSTYTLPTYANAIVAFLEVGHLNVWRDRRMVIDQREEVAISLAVGIYSLFAGLDLKKPGYGPYLPRGRKLDFAKYETLPQGNYFKIVDDR
;
A
#
# COMPACT_ATOMS: atom_id res chain seq x y z
N MET A 1 3.77 -61.25 -18.60
CA MET A 1 3.32 -60.41 -19.75
C MET A 1 3.33 -58.97 -19.29
N LYS A 2 4.15 -58.14 -19.94
CA LYS A 2 4.28 -56.70 -19.67
C LYS A 2 3.13 -55.99 -20.36
N ASP A 3 2.46 -55.06 -19.68
CA ASP A 3 1.90 -53.90 -20.36
C ASP A 3 1.99 -52.65 -19.47
N LEU A 4 2.49 -51.60 -20.11
CA LEU A 4 2.95 -50.34 -19.55
C LEU A 4 1.80 -49.34 -19.41
N HIS A 5 1.56 -48.86 -18.19
CA HIS A 5 0.77 -47.65 -17.97
C HIS A 5 1.61 -46.40 -18.29
N SER A 6 1.26 -45.72 -19.38
CA SER A 6 1.62 -44.32 -19.62
C SER A 6 0.61 -43.39 -18.94
N PRO A 7 1.03 -42.28 -18.31
CA PRO A 7 0.09 -41.31 -17.73
C PRO A 7 -0.56 -40.45 -18.83
N PRO A 8 -1.82 -40.02 -18.65
CA PRO A 8 -2.53 -39.23 -19.64
C PRO A 8 -1.95 -37.81 -19.75
N SER A 9 -1.75 -37.40 -21.00
CA SER A 9 -1.35 -36.05 -21.39
C SER A 9 -2.35 -34.99 -20.93
N PHE A 10 -1.88 -34.00 -20.17
CA PHE A 10 -2.67 -32.83 -19.79
C PHE A 10 -2.83 -31.89 -20.99
N ARG A 11 -4.05 -31.81 -21.55
CA ARG A 11 -4.45 -30.75 -22.47
C ARG A 11 -4.64 -29.44 -21.70
N TYR A 12 -3.80 -28.44 -21.99
CA TYR A 12 -3.99 -27.07 -21.56
C TYR A 12 -5.28 -26.50 -22.19
N ASN A 13 -6.34 -26.36 -21.40
CA ASN A 13 -7.50 -25.58 -21.80
C ASN A 13 -7.11 -24.09 -21.86
N LYS A 14 -7.25 -23.48 -23.04
CA LYS A 14 -7.06 -22.05 -23.31
C LYS A 14 -8.11 -21.24 -22.54
N TYR A 15 -7.76 -20.77 -21.35
CA TYR A 15 -8.58 -19.81 -20.60
C TYR A 15 -8.28 -18.36 -21.00
N VAL A 16 -9.35 -17.57 -21.01
CA VAL A 16 -9.44 -16.14 -21.35
C VAL A 16 -8.38 -15.34 -20.58
N GLN A 17 -7.53 -14.64 -21.33
CA GLN A 17 -6.41 -13.87 -20.80
C GLN A 17 -6.91 -12.56 -20.17
N SER A 18 -6.63 -12.37 -18.88
CA SER A 18 -6.69 -11.06 -18.23
C SER A 18 -5.50 -10.21 -18.68
N GLU A 19 -5.68 -8.88 -18.81
CA GLU A 19 -4.64 -7.95 -19.29
C GLU A 19 -3.27 -8.03 -18.57
N PRO A 20 -3.15 -8.42 -17.28
CA PRO A 20 -1.83 -8.66 -16.65
C PRO A 20 -1.10 -9.90 -17.22
N ALA A 21 -1.83 -10.92 -17.70
CA ALA A 21 -1.26 -12.15 -18.23
C ALA A 21 -0.74 -12.01 -19.67
N VAL A 22 -1.20 -10.98 -20.41
CA VAL A 22 -0.76 -10.68 -21.78
C VAL A 22 0.56 -9.91 -21.79
N ALA A 23 0.73 -8.94 -20.90
CA ALA A 23 2.01 -8.26 -20.66
C ALA A 23 3.13 -9.24 -20.30
N PHE A 24 2.76 -10.30 -19.59
CA PHE A 24 3.65 -11.32 -19.06
C PHE A 24 4.23 -12.30 -20.11
N ARG A 25 3.42 -12.74 -21.08
CA ARG A 25 3.92 -13.60 -22.18
C ARG A 25 4.91 -12.88 -23.09
N ALA A 26 4.86 -11.56 -23.14
CA ALA A 26 5.74 -10.76 -23.97
C ALA A 26 7.10 -10.50 -23.32
N TRP A 27 7.16 -10.35 -22.00
CA TRP A 27 8.41 -10.39 -21.25
C TRP A 27 9.19 -11.69 -21.56
N PHE A 28 8.49 -12.83 -21.56
CA PHE A 28 9.04 -14.17 -21.83
C PHE A 28 9.67 -14.33 -23.23
N ARG A 29 9.26 -13.53 -24.23
CA ARG A 29 9.87 -13.56 -25.57
C ARG A 29 11.13 -12.69 -25.68
N SER A 30 11.28 -11.66 -24.84
CA SER A 30 12.47 -10.80 -24.85
C SER A 30 13.67 -11.42 -24.11
N VAL A 31 13.43 -12.23 -23.09
CA VAL A 31 14.48 -12.88 -22.27
C VAL A 31 15.17 -14.07 -23.00
N ARG A 32 14.65 -14.50 -24.17
CA ARG A 32 15.26 -15.57 -24.99
C ARG A 32 16.28 -15.09 -26.03
N ARG A 33 16.68 -13.82 -26.01
CA ARG A 33 17.69 -13.27 -26.93
C ARG A 33 18.76 -12.44 -26.22
N GLU A 34 19.35 -12.96 -25.16
CA GLU A 34 20.71 -12.55 -24.77
C GLU A 34 21.52 -13.79 -24.40
N SER A 35 22.60 -14.00 -25.17
CA SER A 35 23.58 -15.08 -25.00
C SER A 35 24.64 -14.64 -23.98
N PRO A 36 25.14 -15.54 -23.13
CA PRO A 36 26.00 -15.17 -22.00
C PRO A 36 27.46 -15.04 -22.43
N ARG A 37 28.03 -13.83 -22.31
CA ARG A 37 29.49 -13.67 -22.26
C ARG A 37 29.91 -12.64 -21.19
N VAL A 38 30.79 -13.14 -20.33
CA VAL A 38 31.82 -12.46 -19.53
C VAL A 38 31.57 -12.43 -18.01
N ILE A 39 31.94 -13.56 -17.40
CA ILE A 39 32.53 -13.64 -16.06
C ILE A 39 34.05 -13.44 -16.22
N ARG A 40 34.63 -12.42 -15.57
CA ARG A 40 35.96 -12.41 -14.90
C ARG A 40 36.46 -10.97 -14.67
N ARG A 41 37.18 -10.80 -13.55
CA ARG A 41 37.94 -9.63 -13.02
C ARG A 41 37.16 -8.80 -11.99
N THR A 42 37.55 -8.64 -10.73
CA THR A 42 38.81 -8.97 -10.01
C THR A 42 38.55 -9.01 -8.50
N ILE A 43 39.09 -10.03 -7.83
CA ILE A 43 39.41 -10.04 -6.39
C ILE A 43 40.88 -9.63 -6.27
N SER A 44 41.14 -8.49 -5.62
CA SER A 44 42.38 -8.04 -4.95
C SER A 44 42.13 -6.55 -4.63
N GLN A 45 42.33 -5.98 -3.45
CA GLN A 45 43.40 -6.13 -2.48
C GLN A 45 42.91 -5.73 -1.08
N ILE A 46 43.28 -6.50 -0.09
CA ILE A 46 43.49 -6.08 1.31
C ILE A 46 45.01 -5.95 1.45
N ALA A 47 45.53 -4.77 1.76
CA ALA A 47 46.81 -4.55 2.48
C ALA A 47 47.11 -3.04 2.65
N GLY A 48 47.55 -2.65 3.86
CA GLY A 48 48.15 -1.36 4.21
C GLY A 48 47.12 -0.32 4.66
N ILE A 49 47.16 0.26 5.86
CA ILE A 49 48.31 0.86 6.55
C ILE A 49 48.14 0.73 8.08
N LYS A 50 49.28 0.52 8.76
CA LYS A 50 49.50 0.52 10.22
C LYS A 50 49.95 1.91 10.71
N GLU A 51 49.63 2.16 11.98
CA GLU A 51 50.37 2.93 13.02
C GLU A 51 50.63 4.44 12.85
N CYS A 52 50.21 5.26 13.83
CA CYS A 52 51.09 5.71 14.93
C CYS A 52 50.41 6.61 16.00
N LEU A 53 50.71 6.29 17.28
CA LEU A 53 51.04 7.13 18.47
C LEU A 53 50.04 8.22 18.94
N SER A 54 49.50 8.27 20.17
CA SER A 54 49.95 8.13 21.59
C SER A 54 50.12 9.48 22.32
N LEU A 55 49.95 9.44 23.67
CA LEU A 55 50.17 10.45 24.74
C LEU A 55 48.90 11.17 25.27
N ARG A 56 48.39 10.81 26.48
CA ARG A 56 48.72 11.32 27.86
C ARG A 56 48.09 12.72 28.11
N SER A 57 47.49 13.10 29.25
CA SER A 57 47.42 12.58 30.63
C SER A 57 46.46 13.42 31.52
N ARG A 58 45.89 12.77 32.55
CA ARG A 58 45.65 13.15 33.99
C ARG A 58 45.24 14.58 34.44
N GLY A 59 44.32 14.59 35.43
CA GLY A 59 44.10 15.64 36.45
C GLY A 59 42.66 15.60 37.03
N THR A 60 42.24 14.79 38.03
CA THR A 60 42.29 14.86 39.52
C THR A 60 41.67 16.07 40.27
N PHE A 61 40.95 15.74 41.37
CA PHE A 61 40.59 16.51 42.61
C PHE A 61 39.37 17.49 42.52
N ILE A 62 38.38 17.65 43.44
CA ILE A 62 38.18 17.53 44.92
C ILE A 62 36.66 17.32 45.20
N SER A 63 36.16 16.32 45.96
CA SER A 63 35.77 16.25 47.41
C SER A 63 34.65 17.24 47.89
N GLY A 64 33.47 16.75 48.30
CA GLY A 64 32.98 16.68 49.70
C GLY A 64 31.95 17.80 50.01
N LEU A 65 31.03 17.80 50.98
CA LEU A 65 30.48 16.90 52.01
C LEU A 65 29.35 17.71 52.72
N ALA A 66 28.32 17.04 53.29
CA ALA A 66 27.40 17.50 54.35
C ALA A 66 26.39 18.63 53.99
N ILE A 67 25.10 18.57 54.36
CA ILE A 67 24.60 18.65 55.73
C ILE A 67 23.32 17.80 55.89
N LEU A 68 23.34 16.99 56.95
CA LEU A 68 22.22 16.28 57.54
C LEU A 68 21.79 17.03 58.81
N THR A 69 20.49 16.95 59.12
CA THR A 69 19.84 17.14 60.43
C THR A 69 19.65 18.55 60.97
N LEU A 70 18.38 18.98 61.06
CA LEU A 70 17.82 19.46 62.33
C LEU A 70 16.29 19.19 62.41
N LEU A 71 15.95 18.33 63.37
CA LEU A 71 14.78 18.33 64.26
C LEU A 71 13.37 17.98 63.75
N LEU A 72 13.01 16.75 64.12
CA LEU A 72 11.71 16.31 64.62
C LEU A 72 11.06 17.30 65.60
N GLY A 73 9.73 17.43 65.50
CA GLY A 73 8.86 17.59 66.67
C GLY A 73 7.84 18.71 66.59
N LEU A 74 6.62 18.41 66.11
CA LEU A 74 5.36 18.62 66.84
C LEU A 74 4.17 18.23 65.96
N SER A 75 3.50 17.16 66.38
CA SER A 75 2.19 16.72 65.90
C SER A 75 1.13 17.78 66.17
N SER A 76 0.23 18.02 65.21
CA SER A 76 -1.18 18.31 65.46
C SER A 76 -1.97 18.09 64.17
N ALA A 77 -3.06 17.36 64.32
CA ALA A 77 -3.95 16.92 63.26
C ALA A 77 -4.53 18.09 62.46
N ILE A 78 -4.40 18.02 61.14
CA ILE A 78 -5.43 18.50 60.21
C ILE A 78 -5.61 17.37 59.20
N ALA A 79 -6.68 16.60 59.39
CA ALA A 79 -7.23 15.74 58.35
C ALA A 79 -7.80 16.65 57.25
N GLU A 80 -6.93 17.11 56.35
CA GLU A 80 -7.37 17.64 55.06
C GLU A 80 -7.85 16.44 54.25
N SER A 81 -9.15 16.47 53.94
CA SER A 81 -9.77 15.56 53.00
C SER A 81 -8.90 15.49 51.75
N GLU A 82 -8.37 14.31 51.43
CA GLU A 82 -7.89 14.01 50.09
C GLU A 82 -9.05 14.22 49.13
N LYS A 83 -9.16 15.43 48.57
CA LYS A 83 -9.89 15.63 47.33
C LYS A 83 -9.23 14.68 46.34
N PRO A 84 -9.98 13.80 45.67
CA PRO A 84 -9.39 12.96 44.64
C PRO A 84 -8.78 13.91 43.63
N VAL A 85 -7.45 13.88 43.54
CA VAL A 85 -6.73 14.46 42.41
C VAL A 85 -7.33 13.74 41.21
N SER A 86 -8.25 14.42 40.51
CA SER A 86 -8.83 13.88 39.30
C SER A 86 -7.64 13.61 38.40
N ALA A 87 -7.32 12.33 38.20
CA ALA A 87 -6.33 11.93 37.24
C ALA A 87 -6.72 12.63 35.94
N ASN A 88 -5.88 13.58 35.51
CA ASN A 88 -5.98 14.20 34.20
C ASN A 88 -5.70 13.09 33.20
N THR A 89 -6.68 12.22 32.97
CA THR A 89 -6.60 11.16 31.98
C THR A 89 -6.81 11.84 30.65
N ALA A 90 -5.72 12.28 30.04
CA ALA A 90 -5.73 12.74 28.67
C ALA A 90 -6.56 11.75 27.83
N PRO A 91 -7.44 12.24 26.95
CA PRO A 91 -8.33 11.36 26.18
C PRO A 91 -7.51 10.36 25.37
N ILE A 92 -7.94 9.10 25.38
CA ILE A 92 -7.28 8.03 24.60
C ILE A 92 -7.36 8.40 23.11
N PRO A 93 -6.23 8.52 22.40
CA PRO A 93 -6.25 8.86 20.98
C PRO A 93 -7.03 7.84 20.14
N GLU A 94 -7.83 8.32 19.20
CA GLU A 94 -8.65 7.49 18.32
C GLU A 94 -8.27 7.73 16.85
N TYR A 95 -8.11 6.65 16.08
CA TYR A 95 -7.80 6.73 14.66
C TYR A 95 -8.63 5.75 13.85
N SER A 96 -9.12 6.21 12.69
CA SER A 96 -9.82 5.36 11.73
C SER A 96 -8.83 4.58 10.88
N VAL A 97 -9.05 3.27 10.75
CA VAL A 97 -8.24 2.38 9.91
C VAL A 97 -9.17 1.55 9.03
N VAL A 98 -8.90 1.50 7.72
CA VAL A 98 -9.63 0.59 6.82
C VAL A 98 -8.74 -0.58 6.47
N VAL A 99 -9.22 -1.80 6.73
CA VAL A 99 -8.64 -3.04 6.25
C VAL A 99 -9.37 -3.43 4.96
N ASP A 100 -8.70 -3.20 3.83
CA ASP A 100 -9.20 -3.46 2.49
C ASP A 100 -8.83 -4.85 2.00
N ALA A 101 -9.85 -5.69 1.84
CA ALA A 101 -9.69 -7.01 1.25
C ALA A 101 -9.73 -6.90 -0.27
N GLY A 102 -8.59 -7.16 -0.94
CA GLY A 102 -8.47 -7.13 -2.39
C GLY A 102 -9.61 -7.87 -3.11
N HIS A 103 -10.01 -7.33 -4.27
CA HIS A 103 -11.04 -7.92 -5.14
C HIS A 103 -12.41 -8.14 -4.47
N GLY A 104 -13.07 -9.28 -4.72
CA GLY A 104 -14.35 -9.65 -4.10
C GLY A 104 -15.44 -10.10 -5.06
N GLY A 105 -15.33 -9.70 -6.33
CA GLY A 105 -16.31 -10.00 -7.38
C GLY A 105 -16.05 -11.27 -8.18
N ALA A 106 -17.07 -11.69 -8.92
CA ALA A 106 -17.09 -12.80 -9.85
C ALA A 106 -16.33 -12.49 -11.15
N ILE A 107 -15.84 -13.56 -11.79
CA ILE A 107 -15.24 -13.50 -13.12
C ILE A 107 -16.35 -13.40 -14.16
N VAL A 108 -16.46 -12.25 -14.84
CA VAL A 108 -17.45 -12.01 -15.89
C VAL A 108 -16.78 -11.65 -17.21
N ARG A 109 -17.34 -12.13 -18.33
CA ARG A 109 -16.81 -11.88 -19.69
C ARG A 109 -17.41 -10.61 -20.30
N ARG A 110 -17.41 -9.51 -19.56
CA ARG A 110 -17.90 -8.19 -19.99
C ARG A 110 -17.18 -7.06 -19.27
N ALA A 111 -17.29 -5.85 -19.79
CA ALA A 111 -16.93 -4.66 -19.02
C ALA A 111 -17.91 -4.49 -17.86
N ASP A 112 -17.38 -4.34 -16.65
CA ASP A 112 -18.17 -4.39 -15.42
C ASP A 112 -17.54 -3.60 -14.26
N ASP A 113 -16.41 -2.94 -14.50
CA ASP A 113 -15.77 -2.02 -13.57
C ASP A 113 -15.38 -0.74 -14.31
N ARG A 114 -15.24 0.35 -13.55
CA ARG A 114 -14.95 1.69 -14.08
C ARG A 114 -16.02 2.19 -15.05
N TRP A 115 -17.13 2.65 -14.51
CA TRP A 115 -18.14 3.39 -15.26
C TRP A 115 -17.57 4.74 -15.70
N ASP A 116 -17.65 5.07 -16.99
CA ASP A 116 -17.25 6.37 -17.53
C ASP A 116 -18.50 7.21 -17.86
N PRO A 117 -18.73 8.32 -17.13
CA PRO A 117 -19.88 9.19 -17.35
C PRO A 117 -19.94 9.81 -18.75
N ILE A 118 -18.79 10.00 -19.41
CA ILE A 118 -18.75 10.61 -20.75
C ILE A 118 -19.30 9.65 -21.81
N SER A 119 -18.78 8.41 -21.84
CA SER A 119 -19.24 7.41 -22.82
C SER A 119 -20.48 6.62 -22.37
N ARG A 120 -20.88 6.77 -21.10
CA ARG A 120 -21.95 6.00 -20.44
C ARG A 120 -21.76 4.49 -20.59
N LYS A 121 -20.52 4.03 -20.40
CA LYS A 121 -20.13 2.62 -20.50
C LYS A 121 -19.12 2.26 -19.42
N TYR A 122 -19.08 0.98 -19.05
CA TYR A 122 -17.95 0.43 -18.30
C TYR A 122 -16.74 0.31 -19.24
N LEU A 123 -15.59 0.81 -18.81
CA LEU A 123 -14.37 0.84 -19.63
C LEU A 123 -13.53 -0.43 -19.47
N THR A 124 -13.74 -1.20 -18.40
CA THR A 124 -12.90 -2.38 -18.09
C THR A 124 -13.71 -3.53 -17.54
N SER A 125 -13.22 -4.76 -17.74
CA SER A 125 -13.72 -5.92 -16.99
C SER A 125 -13.40 -5.78 -15.51
N PHE A 126 -14.23 -6.39 -14.67
CA PHE A 126 -13.90 -6.58 -13.26
C PHE A 126 -12.61 -7.42 -13.13
N LEU A 127 -11.72 -7.04 -12.21
CA LEU A 127 -10.51 -7.80 -11.91
C LEU A 127 -10.77 -8.68 -10.66
N PRO A 128 -10.94 -10.00 -10.81
CA PRO A 128 -11.32 -10.90 -9.71
C PRO A 128 -10.16 -11.30 -8.78
N GLY A 129 -8.93 -10.93 -9.14
CA GLY A 129 -7.71 -11.38 -8.47
C GLY A 129 -7.17 -12.68 -9.06
N THR A 130 -6.07 -13.16 -8.48
CA THR A 130 -5.43 -14.41 -8.89
C THR A 130 -6.14 -15.65 -8.34
N MET A 131 -5.97 -16.77 -9.04
CA MET A 131 -6.51 -18.08 -8.66
C MET A 131 -5.45 -19.16 -8.85
N TYR A 132 -5.41 -20.09 -7.91
CA TYR A 132 -4.57 -21.28 -7.98
C TYR A 132 -5.32 -22.48 -7.45
N THR A 133 -5.59 -23.44 -8.34
CA THR A 133 -6.42 -24.63 -8.07
C THR A 133 -7.78 -24.24 -7.48
N LYS A 134 -8.03 -24.55 -6.20
CA LYS A 134 -9.26 -24.21 -5.48
C LYS A 134 -9.17 -22.91 -4.68
N TYR A 135 -8.00 -22.30 -4.61
CA TYR A 135 -7.78 -21.10 -3.81
C TYR A 135 -7.93 -19.86 -4.68
N THR A 136 -8.69 -18.89 -4.17
CA THR A 136 -8.85 -17.59 -4.81
C THR A 136 -8.29 -16.50 -3.90
N GLU A 137 -7.66 -15.48 -4.51
CA GLU A 137 -7.13 -14.34 -3.77
C GLU A 137 -8.20 -13.64 -2.93
N HIS A 138 -9.37 -13.37 -3.52
CA HIS A 138 -10.41 -12.60 -2.85
C HIS A 138 -10.95 -13.30 -1.59
N GLU A 139 -11.07 -14.62 -1.56
CA GLU A 139 -11.50 -15.35 -0.37
C GLU A 139 -10.43 -15.32 0.72
N LEU A 140 -9.17 -15.59 0.35
CA LEU A 140 -8.05 -15.61 1.30
C LEU A 140 -7.81 -14.22 1.91
N MET A 141 -7.86 -13.16 1.10
CA MET A 141 -7.70 -11.79 1.58
C MET A 141 -8.87 -11.34 2.44
N LEU A 142 -10.11 -11.79 2.18
CA LEU A 142 -11.23 -11.53 3.08
C LEU A 142 -11.03 -12.20 4.44
N GLN A 143 -10.60 -13.47 4.45
CA GLN A 143 -10.36 -14.22 5.68
C GLN A 143 -9.23 -13.64 6.53
N LEU A 144 -8.17 -13.14 5.90
CA LEU A 144 -7.08 -12.44 6.58
C LEU A 144 -7.54 -11.07 7.09
N SER A 145 -8.23 -10.28 6.25
CA SER A 145 -8.72 -8.94 6.62
C SER A 145 -9.66 -8.98 7.82
N LYS A 146 -10.59 -9.95 7.88
CA LYS A 146 -11.49 -10.14 9.03
C LYS A 146 -10.73 -10.36 10.34
N ARG A 147 -9.61 -11.10 10.31
CA ARG A 147 -8.77 -11.34 11.50
C ARG A 147 -7.99 -10.10 11.91
N VAL A 148 -7.39 -9.39 10.96
CA VAL A 148 -6.71 -8.11 11.26
C VAL A 148 -7.70 -7.13 11.89
N HIS A 149 -8.88 -7.00 11.29
CA HIS A 149 -9.96 -6.17 11.83
C HIS A 149 -10.35 -6.58 13.27
N HIS A 150 -10.53 -7.89 13.53
CA HIS A 150 -10.81 -8.39 14.87
C HIS A 150 -9.74 -7.97 15.89
N TYR A 151 -8.46 -8.14 15.57
CA TYR A 151 -7.37 -7.73 16.47
C TYR A 151 -7.30 -6.22 16.70
N LEU A 152 -7.56 -5.41 15.67
CA LEU A 152 -7.64 -3.95 15.85
C LEU A 152 -8.83 -3.56 16.73
N GLN A 153 -9.96 -4.26 16.65
CA GLN A 153 -11.14 -3.99 17.50
C GLN A 153 -10.89 -4.26 18.98
N LEU A 154 -9.94 -5.13 19.34
CA LEU A 154 -9.57 -5.33 20.74
C LEU A 154 -9.15 -4.02 21.41
N THR A 155 -8.62 -3.05 20.66
CA THR A 155 -8.17 -1.78 21.22
C THR A 155 -9.29 -0.86 21.75
N GLN A 156 -10.55 -1.16 21.42
CA GLN A 156 -11.71 -0.31 21.72
C GLN A 156 -12.13 -0.34 23.18
N THR A 157 -12.04 -1.48 23.85
CA THR A 157 -12.53 -1.69 25.22
C THR A 157 -11.37 -1.96 26.18
N ASP A 158 -11.57 -1.76 27.48
CA ASP A 158 -10.50 -1.96 28.47
C ASP A 158 -10.09 -3.44 28.56
N ALA A 159 -11.08 -4.34 28.50
CA ALA A 159 -10.84 -5.79 28.48
C ALA A 159 -10.13 -6.21 27.19
N GLY A 160 -10.56 -5.70 26.03
CA GLY A 160 -9.90 -5.97 24.76
C GLY A 160 -8.47 -5.40 24.74
N TRP A 161 -8.25 -4.21 25.30
CA TRP A 161 -6.94 -3.59 25.36
C TRP A 161 -5.94 -4.45 26.16
N LYS A 162 -6.37 -5.02 27.30
CA LYS A 162 -5.55 -5.99 28.05
C LYS A 162 -5.16 -7.20 27.19
N GLN A 163 -6.08 -7.71 26.37
CA GLN A 163 -5.76 -8.79 25.42
C GLN A 163 -4.79 -8.32 24.34
N PHE A 164 -4.99 -7.13 23.79
CA PHE A 164 -4.13 -6.54 22.77
C PHE A 164 -2.70 -6.30 23.29
N GLU A 165 -2.55 -5.78 24.51
CA GLU A 165 -1.26 -5.67 25.19
C GLU A 165 -0.57 -7.03 25.32
N GLY A 166 -1.33 -8.10 25.60
CA GLY A 166 -0.81 -9.46 25.61
C GLY A 166 -0.15 -9.84 24.28
N TYR A 167 -0.69 -9.40 23.15
CA TYR A 167 -0.03 -9.55 21.85
C TYR A 167 1.18 -8.64 21.69
N LEU A 168 1.11 -7.36 22.10
CA LEU A 168 2.27 -6.44 22.06
C LEU A 168 3.48 -7.00 22.84
N ARG A 169 3.25 -7.60 24.01
CA ARG A 169 4.28 -8.21 24.86
C ARG A 169 4.97 -9.42 24.22
N LYS A 170 4.38 -10.03 23.18
CA LYS A 170 5.08 -11.05 22.38
C LYS A 170 6.19 -10.43 21.52
N PHE A 171 6.04 -9.17 21.13
CA PHE A 171 6.94 -8.45 20.22
C PHE A 171 7.88 -7.47 20.91
N SER A 172 7.55 -7.04 22.14
CA SER A 172 8.23 -5.96 22.85
C SER A 172 8.40 -6.27 24.33
N ASP A 173 9.53 -5.85 24.91
CA ASP A 173 9.78 -5.85 26.36
C ASP A 173 9.51 -4.48 27.00
N GLN A 174 8.93 -3.54 26.24
CA GLN A 174 8.53 -2.22 26.72
C GLN A 174 7.58 -2.36 27.92
N LYS A 175 7.84 -1.60 28.99
CA LYS A 175 7.10 -1.71 30.26
C LYS A 175 5.63 -1.29 30.10
N ASN A 176 5.41 -0.14 29.45
CA ASN A 176 4.12 0.51 29.31
C ASN A 176 3.77 0.73 27.84
N PHE A 177 2.56 0.38 27.42
CA PHE A 177 2.06 0.65 26.07
C PHE A 177 1.08 1.81 26.11
N VAL A 178 1.22 2.76 25.17
CA VAL A 178 0.23 3.84 25.02
C VAL A 178 -1.02 3.25 24.40
N ARG A 179 -2.16 3.35 25.08
CA ARG A 179 -3.42 2.91 24.49
C ARG A 179 -3.84 3.82 23.35
N ILE A 180 -4.28 3.20 22.26
CA ILE A 180 -4.85 3.85 21.09
C ILE A 180 -6.12 3.07 20.75
N LYS A 181 -7.22 3.75 20.41
CA LYS A 181 -8.42 3.09 19.88
C LYS A 181 -8.40 3.13 18.36
N PHE A 182 -8.45 1.96 17.73
CA PHE A 182 -8.59 1.86 16.27
C PHE A 182 -10.04 1.66 15.87
N ASN A 183 -10.64 2.69 15.29
CA ASN A 183 -11.95 2.61 14.64
C ASN A 183 -11.75 1.87 13.30
N SER A 184 -11.66 0.55 13.39
CA SER A 184 -11.34 -0.31 12.25
C SER A 184 -12.59 -0.60 11.41
N HIS A 185 -12.45 -0.57 10.10
CA HIS A 185 -13.50 -0.90 9.14
C HIS A 185 -13.00 -1.88 8.09
N LEU A 186 -13.88 -2.78 7.61
CA LEU A 186 -13.60 -3.62 6.45
C LEU A 186 -14.13 -2.94 5.17
N SER A 187 -13.36 -2.98 4.08
CA SER A 187 -13.84 -2.46 2.78
C SER A 187 -14.98 -3.30 2.16
N ARG A 188 -15.05 -4.57 2.56
CA ARG A 188 -16.15 -5.51 2.29
C ARG A 188 -16.21 -6.61 3.35
N LYS A 189 -17.39 -7.15 3.60
CA LYS A 189 -17.63 -8.20 4.61
C LYS A 189 -17.86 -9.59 4.01
N ASP A 190 -18.06 -9.64 2.70
CA ASP A 190 -18.44 -10.81 1.92
C ASP A 190 -17.68 -10.86 0.58
N GLY A 191 -17.84 -11.95 -0.14
CA GLY A 191 -17.48 -12.09 -1.55
C GLY A 191 -18.70 -12.44 -2.40
N TRP A 192 -18.55 -12.42 -3.72
CA TRP A 192 -19.65 -12.66 -4.64
C TRP A 192 -20.35 -14.02 -4.44
N ASN A 193 -19.62 -15.04 -3.95
CA ASN A 193 -20.16 -16.37 -3.61
C ASN A 193 -21.21 -16.31 -2.48
N ASP A 194 -21.14 -15.30 -1.61
CA ASP A 194 -22.10 -15.10 -0.51
C ASP A 194 -23.37 -14.38 -0.99
N ARG A 195 -23.40 -13.96 -2.27
CA ARG A 195 -24.53 -13.27 -2.86
C ARG A 195 -25.43 -14.31 -3.52
N ASN A 196 -26.72 -14.23 -3.23
CA ASN A 196 -27.76 -15.01 -3.92
C ASN A 196 -28.00 -14.51 -5.36
N LEU A 197 -26.93 -14.30 -6.13
CA LEU A 197 -26.93 -13.88 -7.52
C LEU A 197 -26.04 -14.82 -8.32
N SER A 198 -26.54 -15.27 -9.48
CA SER A 198 -25.71 -16.01 -10.43
C SER A 198 -24.51 -15.18 -10.89
N LYS A 199 -23.39 -15.86 -11.20
CA LYS A 199 -22.19 -15.24 -11.80
C LYS A 199 -22.48 -14.38 -13.04
N ASP A 200 -23.54 -14.72 -13.78
CA ASP A 200 -23.90 -14.03 -15.01
C ASP A 200 -24.80 -12.81 -14.75
N HIS A 201 -25.31 -12.64 -13.53
CA HIS A 201 -26.18 -11.53 -13.15
C HIS A 201 -25.47 -10.18 -13.38
N PRO A 202 -26.13 -9.19 -14.01
CA PRO A 202 -25.52 -7.91 -14.39
C PRO A 202 -24.93 -7.10 -13.22
N ASP A 203 -25.42 -7.35 -12.00
CA ASP A 203 -24.97 -6.69 -10.77
C ASP A 203 -24.21 -7.58 -9.79
N VAL A 204 -23.74 -8.76 -10.22
CA VAL A 204 -22.96 -9.67 -9.36
C VAL A 204 -21.74 -9.00 -8.73
N ASN A 205 -21.14 -8.03 -9.44
CA ASN A 205 -19.96 -7.31 -8.99
C ASN A 205 -20.24 -5.93 -8.38
N ALA A 206 -21.49 -5.47 -8.36
CA ALA A 206 -21.81 -4.09 -7.98
C ALA A 206 -21.16 -3.64 -6.66
N PRO A 207 -21.29 -4.36 -5.53
CA PRO A 207 -20.67 -3.96 -4.26
C PRO A 207 -19.12 -3.97 -4.29
N TYR A 208 -18.51 -4.70 -5.22
CA TYR A 208 -17.06 -4.92 -5.25
C TYR A 208 -16.33 -4.00 -6.22
N ARG A 209 -17.05 -3.28 -7.10
CA ARG A 209 -16.48 -2.32 -8.05
C ARG A 209 -15.59 -1.31 -7.33
N LEU A 210 -14.46 -0.98 -7.95
CA LEU A 210 -13.50 -0.05 -7.37
C LEU A 210 -14.03 1.39 -7.45
N TYR A 211 -14.64 1.72 -8.59
CA TYR A 211 -15.18 3.03 -8.93
C TYR A 211 -16.68 3.10 -8.67
N ASP A 212 -17.20 4.31 -8.60
CA ASP A 212 -18.64 4.54 -8.51
C ASP A 212 -19.36 4.09 -9.78
N TYR A 213 -20.63 3.73 -9.64
CA TYR A 213 -21.39 3.11 -10.71
C TYR A 213 -22.87 3.48 -10.65
N PRO A 214 -23.57 3.56 -11.78
CA PRO A 214 -25.00 3.77 -11.78
C PRO A 214 -25.71 2.50 -11.27
N ASP A 215 -26.62 2.67 -10.34
CA ASP A 215 -27.62 1.66 -10.05
C ASP A 215 -28.44 1.40 -11.32
N ARG A 216 -28.55 0.12 -11.72
CA ARG A 216 -29.16 -0.23 -13.01
C ARG A 216 -30.66 0.04 -13.08
N LYS A 217 -31.34 0.08 -11.92
CA LYS A 217 -32.80 0.30 -11.85
C LYS A 217 -33.15 1.78 -11.84
N THR A 218 -32.41 2.56 -11.06
CA THR A 218 -32.72 3.97 -10.77
C THR A 218 -31.83 4.95 -11.52
N GLY A 219 -30.70 4.50 -12.09
CA GLY A 219 -29.68 5.35 -12.70
C GLY A 219 -28.86 6.18 -11.70
N LYS A 220 -29.22 6.16 -10.40
CA LYS A 220 -28.52 6.92 -9.36
C LYS A 220 -27.13 6.35 -9.14
N ILE A 221 -26.13 7.22 -9.08
CA ILE A 221 -24.74 6.81 -8.80
C ILE A 221 -24.63 6.25 -7.38
N GLN A 222 -24.04 5.07 -7.29
CA GLN A 222 -23.73 4.34 -6.06
C GLN A 222 -22.22 4.42 -5.79
N LYS A 223 -21.88 4.54 -4.51
CA LYS A 223 -20.49 4.56 -4.05
C LYS A 223 -19.80 3.21 -4.29
N GLY A 224 -18.76 3.23 -5.10
CA GLY A 224 -17.78 2.17 -5.25
C GLY A 224 -16.84 2.11 -4.05
N ARG A 225 -15.88 1.20 -4.12
CA ARG A 225 -14.98 0.90 -3.00
C ARG A 225 -14.16 2.11 -2.54
N ILE A 226 -13.59 2.90 -3.47
CA ILE A 226 -12.78 4.07 -3.11
C ILE A 226 -13.61 5.11 -2.34
N SER A 227 -14.80 5.47 -2.83
CA SER A 227 -15.70 6.40 -2.14
C SER A 227 -16.05 5.91 -0.74
N ARG A 228 -16.40 4.62 -0.59
CA ARG A 228 -16.72 4.04 0.72
C ARG A 228 -15.52 3.96 1.67
N ILE A 229 -14.30 3.86 1.16
CA ILE A 229 -13.08 3.95 1.97
C ILE A 229 -12.90 5.39 2.45
N ASN A 230 -13.00 6.37 1.55
CA ASN A 230 -12.85 7.79 1.90
C ASN A 230 -13.91 8.27 2.90
N ASP A 231 -15.16 7.78 2.81
CA ASP A 231 -16.23 8.05 3.78
C ASP A 231 -15.88 7.67 5.23
N ARG A 232 -14.84 6.85 5.46
CA ARG A 232 -14.36 6.45 6.80
C ARG A 232 -13.28 7.36 7.36
N GLU A 233 -12.85 8.36 6.59
CA GLU A 233 -11.78 9.31 6.95
C GLU A 233 -10.54 8.59 7.52
N PRO A 234 -10.01 7.56 6.84
CA PRO A 234 -8.95 6.73 7.42
C PRO A 234 -7.64 7.49 7.51
N TYR A 235 -6.92 7.28 8.62
CA TYR A 235 -5.52 7.63 8.71
C TYR A 235 -4.66 6.63 7.93
N LEU A 236 -5.04 5.35 8.00
CA LEU A 236 -4.38 4.24 7.33
C LEU A 236 -5.38 3.37 6.58
N VAL A 237 -5.07 3.05 5.33
CA VAL A 237 -5.70 1.97 4.58
C VAL A 237 -4.68 0.84 4.41
N LEU A 238 -4.96 -0.32 5.00
CA LEU A 238 -4.21 -1.55 4.75
C LEU A 238 -4.92 -2.32 3.63
N SER A 239 -4.32 -2.37 2.45
CA SER A 239 -4.86 -3.15 1.32
C SER A 239 -4.09 -4.44 1.15
N LEU A 240 -4.80 -5.58 1.20
CA LEU A 240 -4.22 -6.91 1.21
C LEU A 240 -4.52 -7.64 -0.11
N HIS A 241 -3.46 -8.07 -0.78
CA HIS A 241 -3.47 -8.71 -2.09
C HIS A 241 -2.49 -9.90 -2.17
N LEU A 242 -2.67 -10.74 -3.19
CA LEU A 242 -1.73 -11.80 -3.56
C LEU A 242 -1.42 -11.74 -5.05
N ASN A 243 -0.17 -12.00 -5.39
CA ASN A 243 0.26 -11.99 -6.78
C ASN A 243 0.34 -13.38 -7.42
N PRO A 244 0.23 -13.46 -8.76
CA PRO A 244 0.71 -14.61 -9.51
C PRO A 244 2.24 -14.51 -9.71
N ALA A 245 2.97 -15.60 -9.48
CA ALA A 245 4.41 -15.68 -9.73
C ALA A 245 4.71 -16.31 -11.11
N PRO A 246 5.73 -15.81 -11.84
CA PRO A 246 6.29 -16.53 -12.97
C PRO A 246 6.77 -17.94 -12.63
N PRO A 247 6.82 -18.85 -13.62
CA PRO A 247 7.63 -20.05 -13.50
C PRO A 247 9.05 -19.71 -13.05
N GLY A 248 9.53 -20.36 -11.98
CA GLY A 248 10.87 -20.15 -11.42
C GLY A 248 11.01 -18.95 -10.48
N HIS A 249 9.99 -18.10 -10.34
CA HIS A 249 10.05 -16.97 -9.40
C HIS A 249 9.95 -17.45 -7.95
N SER A 250 10.84 -16.97 -7.09
CA SER A 250 10.98 -17.45 -5.71
C SER A 250 9.81 -17.10 -4.79
N GLY A 251 8.91 -16.21 -5.23
CA GLY A 251 7.88 -15.62 -4.38
C GLY A 251 8.45 -14.56 -3.44
N GLY A 252 7.63 -14.09 -2.50
CA GLY A 252 7.92 -12.98 -1.61
C GLY A 252 6.76 -12.00 -1.50
N MET A 253 6.93 -11.03 -0.62
CA MET A 253 6.00 -9.93 -0.41
C MET A 253 6.50 -8.67 -1.12
N ALA A 254 5.60 -7.81 -1.59
CA ALA A 254 5.99 -6.53 -2.19
C ALA A 254 5.01 -5.43 -1.83
N ALA A 255 5.49 -4.20 -1.78
CA ALA A 255 4.61 -3.03 -1.72
C ALA A 255 4.10 -2.69 -3.12
N VAL A 256 2.90 -2.12 -3.21
CA VAL A 256 2.40 -1.51 -4.44
C VAL A 256 2.34 -0.01 -4.24
N LEU A 257 3.03 0.72 -5.13
CA LEU A 257 3.20 2.16 -5.01
C LEU A 257 2.69 2.87 -6.27
N ALA A 258 2.12 4.06 -6.06
CA ALA A 258 1.84 5.01 -7.12
C ALA A 258 2.64 6.29 -6.87
N PRO A 259 3.43 6.77 -7.84
CA PRO A 259 4.10 8.06 -7.72
C PRO A 259 3.11 9.22 -7.61
N GLY A 260 3.60 10.40 -7.27
CA GLY A 260 2.82 11.63 -7.13
C GLY A 260 2.97 12.59 -8.32
N TRP A 261 2.49 13.81 -8.10
CA TRP A 261 2.50 14.88 -9.10
C TRP A 261 3.89 15.11 -9.72
N LYS A 262 4.93 15.18 -8.89
CA LYS A 262 6.29 15.53 -9.34
C LYS A 262 6.81 14.52 -10.36
N THR A 263 6.65 13.23 -10.09
CA THR A 263 7.11 12.16 -10.99
C THR A 263 6.26 12.10 -12.27
N PHE A 264 4.94 12.18 -12.17
CA PHE A 264 4.09 12.16 -13.37
C PHE A 264 4.25 13.41 -14.24
N ASN A 265 4.45 14.59 -13.64
CA ASN A 265 4.73 15.81 -14.40
C ASN A 265 6.12 15.76 -15.06
N MET A 266 7.13 15.17 -14.42
CA MET A 266 8.42 14.90 -15.06
C MET A 266 8.24 14.00 -16.30
N LEU A 267 7.46 12.93 -16.21
CA LEU A 267 7.16 12.04 -17.34
C LEU A 267 6.41 12.76 -18.45
N ARG A 268 5.46 13.64 -18.11
CA ARG A 268 4.80 14.54 -19.07
C ARG A 268 5.80 15.45 -19.77
N GLN A 269 6.73 16.06 -19.04
CA GLN A 269 7.78 16.91 -19.62
C GLN A 269 8.71 16.13 -20.55
N ILE A 270 9.03 14.87 -20.24
CA ILE A 270 9.76 13.97 -21.15
C ILE A 270 8.95 13.72 -22.43
N SER A 271 7.65 13.44 -22.32
CA SER A 271 6.75 13.31 -23.49
C SER A 271 6.70 14.57 -24.35
N LEU A 272 6.82 15.75 -23.74
CA LEU A 272 6.87 17.05 -24.43
C LEU A 272 8.28 17.44 -24.92
N LYS A 273 9.28 16.58 -24.75
CA LYS A 273 10.70 16.85 -25.06
C LYS A 273 11.29 18.05 -24.29
N GLN A 274 10.68 18.41 -23.16
CA GLN A 274 11.14 19.47 -22.25
C GLN A 274 12.15 18.93 -21.22
N LYS A 275 12.19 17.61 -21.03
CA LYS A 275 13.21 16.91 -20.24
C LYS A 275 13.75 15.70 -21.02
N PRO A 276 15.03 15.34 -20.84
CA PRO A 276 15.59 14.14 -21.44
C PRO A 276 15.08 12.87 -20.75
N ALA A 277 15.12 11.74 -21.48
CA ALA A 277 14.78 10.43 -20.92
C ALA A 277 15.63 10.04 -19.70
N SER A 278 16.88 10.51 -19.63
CA SER A 278 17.78 10.28 -18.49
C SER A 278 17.22 10.79 -17.16
N ALA A 279 16.34 11.80 -17.16
CA ALA A 279 15.68 12.27 -15.95
C ALA A 279 14.82 11.18 -15.29
N PHE A 280 14.17 10.33 -16.09
CA PHE A 280 13.43 9.17 -15.57
C PHE A 280 14.40 8.13 -15.02
N TYR A 281 15.42 7.75 -15.78
CA TYR A 281 16.36 6.70 -15.36
C TYR A 281 17.22 7.08 -14.15
N ALA A 282 17.42 8.38 -13.90
CA ALA A 282 18.04 8.87 -12.67
C ALA A 282 17.07 8.91 -11.47
N SER A 283 15.77 8.71 -11.70
CA SER A 283 14.77 8.70 -10.63
C SER A 283 14.76 7.35 -9.90
N PRO A 284 14.49 7.34 -8.59
CA PRO A 284 14.43 6.10 -7.80
C PRO A 284 13.26 5.19 -8.19
N TRP A 285 12.35 5.66 -9.03
CA TRP A 285 11.20 4.90 -9.51
C TRP A 285 11.51 3.99 -10.71
N ALA A 286 12.56 4.31 -11.48
CA ALA A 286 12.75 3.73 -12.81
C ALA A 286 12.90 2.21 -12.80
N ASP A 287 13.63 1.68 -11.84
CA ASP A 287 13.92 0.25 -11.78
C ASP A 287 12.73 -0.61 -11.35
N HIS A 288 11.74 0.01 -10.71
CA HIS A 288 10.61 -0.66 -10.11
C HIS A 288 9.32 -0.51 -10.93
N TRP A 289 9.38 0.24 -12.04
CA TRP A 289 8.21 0.48 -12.89
C TRP A 289 7.78 -0.80 -13.62
N LEU A 290 6.51 -1.14 -13.48
CA LEU A 290 5.93 -2.32 -14.12
C LEU A 290 5.86 -2.16 -15.64
N GLY A 291 6.28 -3.22 -16.35
CA GLY A 291 6.01 -3.36 -17.78
C GLY A 291 4.55 -3.75 -18.00
N THR A 292 3.76 -2.85 -18.57
CA THR A 292 2.32 -3.05 -18.72
C THR A 292 1.90 -3.48 -20.12
N GLU A 293 2.79 -3.37 -21.13
CA GLU A 293 2.50 -3.76 -22.51
C GLU A 293 3.63 -4.58 -23.16
N PRO A 294 3.27 -5.59 -23.96
CA PRO A 294 4.21 -6.31 -24.81
C PRO A 294 5.15 -5.43 -25.64
N GLY A 295 6.45 -5.65 -25.48
CA GLY A 295 7.48 -4.97 -26.27
C GLY A 295 7.69 -3.50 -25.91
N TRP A 296 7.16 -3.05 -24.77
CA TRP A 296 7.42 -1.73 -24.21
C TRP A 296 8.53 -1.79 -23.16
N ASN A 297 9.37 -0.76 -23.11
CA ASN A 297 10.33 -0.57 -22.03
C ASN A 297 9.70 0.18 -20.84
N LYS A 298 10.42 0.25 -19.71
CA LYS A 298 9.92 0.90 -18.48
C LYS A 298 9.53 2.37 -18.68
N LEU A 299 10.31 3.15 -19.44
CA LEU A 299 9.97 4.54 -19.74
C LEU A 299 8.71 4.67 -20.60
N GLN A 300 8.49 3.76 -21.54
CA GLN A 300 7.27 3.73 -22.35
C GLN A 300 6.04 3.43 -21.47
N ALA A 301 6.14 2.44 -20.58
CA ALA A 301 5.08 2.12 -19.61
C ALA A 301 4.82 3.30 -18.66
N ALA A 302 5.87 3.91 -18.12
CA ALA A 302 5.77 5.05 -17.22
C ALA A 302 5.11 6.27 -17.87
N ARG A 303 5.42 6.55 -19.13
CA ARG A 303 4.74 7.62 -19.87
C ARG A 303 3.27 7.29 -20.09
N ALA A 304 2.89 6.07 -20.46
CA ALA A 304 1.47 5.72 -20.57
C ALA A 304 0.73 5.88 -19.24
N ASP A 305 1.35 5.52 -18.12
CA ASP A 305 0.79 5.75 -16.78
C ASP A 305 0.62 7.24 -16.47
N ALA A 306 1.57 8.09 -16.87
CA ALA A 306 1.42 9.54 -16.78
C ALA A 306 0.27 10.08 -17.65
N TRP A 307 0.02 9.50 -18.82
CA TRP A 307 -1.15 9.84 -19.64
C TRP A 307 -2.44 9.47 -18.92
N VAL A 308 -2.52 8.27 -18.34
CA VAL A 308 -3.70 7.85 -17.58
C VAL A 308 -3.96 8.72 -16.37
N TYR A 309 -2.88 9.14 -15.69
CA TYR A 309 -2.94 10.06 -14.58
C TYR A 309 -3.48 11.43 -15.00
N MET A 310 -2.93 12.04 -16.07
CA MET A 310 -3.26 13.41 -16.48
C MET A 310 -4.58 13.54 -17.25
N ASN A 311 -4.84 12.67 -18.24
CA ASN A 311 -5.96 12.85 -19.17
C ASN A 311 -6.82 11.61 -19.37
N GLY A 312 -6.60 10.55 -18.59
CA GLY A 312 -7.49 9.39 -18.57
C GLY A 312 -7.37 8.46 -19.77
N TYR A 313 -6.30 8.56 -20.56
CA TYR A 313 -6.01 7.61 -21.64
C TYR A 313 -4.59 7.07 -21.50
N TRP A 314 -4.34 5.90 -22.07
CA TRP A 314 -2.96 5.51 -22.34
C TRP A 314 -2.36 6.37 -23.44
N SER A 315 -1.03 6.48 -23.49
CA SER A 315 -0.35 6.99 -24.67
C SER A 315 -0.18 5.89 -25.72
N ASN A 316 0.13 6.28 -26.95
CA ASN A 316 0.81 5.39 -27.89
C ASN A 316 2.25 5.09 -27.40
N LYS A 317 2.94 4.16 -28.07
CA LYS A 317 4.31 3.74 -27.68
C LYS A 317 5.33 4.89 -27.71
N SER A 318 5.17 5.86 -28.61
CA SER A 318 6.05 7.04 -28.67
C SER A 318 5.84 7.97 -27.47
N GLY A 319 4.71 7.88 -26.76
CA GLY A 319 4.39 8.72 -25.61
C GLY A 319 3.93 10.13 -25.98
N THR A 320 3.54 10.37 -27.23
CA THR A 320 3.29 11.71 -27.78
C THR A 320 1.83 11.98 -28.11
N ALA A 321 1.00 10.95 -28.16
CA ALA A 321 -0.42 11.05 -28.48
C ALA A 321 -1.24 10.02 -27.68
N PRO A 322 -2.53 10.27 -27.44
CA PRO A 322 -3.38 9.31 -26.76
C PRO A 322 -3.65 8.08 -27.62
N TRP A 323 -3.73 6.93 -26.97
CA TRP A 323 -4.19 5.69 -27.56
C TRP A 323 -5.70 5.57 -27.33
N TYR A 324 -6.49 6.11 -28.25
CA TYR A 324 -7.97 6.20 -28.13
C TYR A 324 -8.67 4.84 -27.91
N LYS A 325 -8.06 3.73 -28.31
CA LYS A 325 -8.58 2.37 -28.08
C LYS A 325 -8.39 1.87 -26.64
N LYS A 326 -7.62 2.57 -25.80
CA LYS A 326 -7.34 2.22 -24.40
C LYS A 326 -7.72 3.38 -23.44
N PRO A 327 -9.01 3.75 -23.38
CA PRO A 327 -9.48 4.71 -22.39
C PRO A 327 -9.39 4.12 -20.99
N ARG A 328 -8.99 4.95 -20.03
CA ARG A 328 -8.98 4.64 -18.59
C ARG A 328 -9.81 5.65 -17.78
N GLY A 329 -10.49 6.58 -18.45
CA GLY A 329 -11.40 7.58 -17.87
C GLY A 329 -10.67 8.66 -17.08
N PHE A 330 -11.32 9.81 -16.89
CA PHE A 330 -10.83 10.85 -15.98
C PHE A 330 -11.04 10.40 -14.53
N ARG A 331 -10.12 9.58 -14.03
CA ARG A 331 -10.34 8.73 -12.85
C ARG A 331 -10.77 9.51 -11.62
N HIS A 332 -10.25 10.71 -11.39
CA HIS A 332 -10.60 11.56 -10.25
C HIS A 332 -12.08 11.97 -10.21
N ASN A 333 -12.80 11.87 -11.33
CA ASN A 333 -14.25 12.11 -11.42
C ASN A 333 -15.08 10.83 -11.48
N LEU A 334 -14.47 9.65 -11.29
CA LEU A 334 -15.17 8.37 -11.31
C LEU A 334 -15.57 7.88 -9.91
N PHE A 335 -15.47 8.77 -8.91
CA PHE A 335 -15.90 8.49 -7.54
C PHE A 335 -16.30 9.79 -6.82
N GLN A 336 -17.17 9.65 -5.82
CA GLN A 336 -17.68 10.72 -4.98
C GLN A 336 -16.69 11.07 -3.88
N TRP A 337 -16.25 12.34 -3.87
CA TRP A 337 -15.34 12.93 -2.89
C TRP A 337 -15.22 14.45 -3.12
N ARG A 338 -14.62 15.16 -2.16
CA ARG A 338 -14.41 16.63 -2.19
C ARG A 338 -13.62 17.12 -3.39
N TYR A 339 -12.79 16.28 -4.00
CA TYR A 339 -11.88 16.71 -5.06
C TYR A 339 -12.41 16.44 -6.47
N ALA A 340 -13.63 15.90 -6.60
CA ALA A 340 -14.28 15.76 -7.89
C ALA A 340 -14.56 17.15 -8.49
N ASP A 341 -14.51 17.20 -9.82
CA ASP A 341 -14.87 18.41 -10.56
C ASP A 341 -16.39 18.68 -10.46
N PRO A 342 -16.83 19.94 -10.61
CA PRO A 342 -18.24 20.31 -10.44
C PRO A 342 -19.19 19.53 -11.36
N PRO A 343 -20.47 19.39 -10.97
CA PRO A 343 -21.49 18.77 -11.83
C PRO A 343 -21.50 19.36 -13.25
N GLY A 344 -21.57 18.48 -14.26
CA GLY A 344 -21.54 18.88 -15.67
C GLY A 344 -20.13 18.95 -16.30
N TRP A 345 -19.09 18.57 -15.54
CA TRP A 345 -17.71 18.48 -16.03
C TRP A 345 -17.58 17.66 -17.32
N GLU A 346 -18.45 16.68 -17.58
CA GLU A 346 -18.43 15.86 -18.79
C GLU A 346 -18.60 16.69 -20.06
N LYS A 347 -19.43 17.74 -20.02
CA LYS A 347 -19.65 18.66 -21.15
C LYS A 347 -18.38 19.48 -21.41
N THR A 348 -17.78 19.98 -20.34
CA THR A 348 -16.49 20.68 -20.40
C THR A 348 -15.40 19.77 -20.96
N ALA A 349 -15.33 18.54 -20.46
CA ALA A 349 -14.36 17.55 -20.91
C ALA A 349 -14.50 17.28 -22.41
N LEU A 350 -15.72 17.11 -22.93
CA LEU A 350 -15.97 16.91 -24.36
C LEU A 350 -15.51 18.11 -25.21
N LYS A 351 -15.78 19.35 -24.76
CA LYS A 351 -15.37 20.58 -25.44
C LYS A 351 -13.84 20.74 -25.46
N GLU A 352 -13.20 20.43 -24.34
CA GLU A 352 -11.77 20.69 -24.13
C GLU A 352 -10.84 19.61 -24.69
N ARG A 353 -11.35 18.44 -25.13
CA ARG A 353 -10.51 17.34 -25.65
C ARG A 353 -9.45 17.79 -26.66
N LYS A 354 -9.77 18.75 -27.52
CA LYS A 354 -8.88 19.30 -28.56
C LYS A 354 -8.39 20.73 -28.27
N SER A 355 -8.75 21.29 -27.11
CA SER A 355 -8.47 22.66 -26.69
C SER A 355 -7.51 22.68 -25.49
N THR A 356 -7.34 23.85 -24.88
CA THR A 356 -6.64 24.07 -23.61
C THR A 356 -7.59 23.84 -22.44
N GLY A 357 -7.10 23.19 -21.38
CA GLY A 357 -7.86 22.93 -20.15
C GLY A 357 -7.49 21.60 -19.47
N PRO A 358 -8.11 21.29 -18.32
CA PRO A 358 -7.83 20.08 -17.52
C PRO A 358 -8.21 18.76 -18.19
N TYR A 359 -9.06 18.79 -19.22
CA TYR A 359 -9.44 17.58 -19.96
C TYR A 359 -8.80 17.47 -21.35
N SER A 360 -7.82 18.33 -21.64
CA SER A 360 -7.15 18.31 -22.93
C SER A 360 -6.42 16.97 -23.18
N MET A 361 -6.65 16.41 -24.36
CA MET A 361 -5.91 15.24 -24.84
C MET A 361 -4.57 15.61 -25.49
N ILE A 362 -4.27 16.91 -25.58
CA ILE A 362 -3.02 17.44 -26.13
C ILE A 362 -2.17 17.90 -24.96
N TYR A 363 -1.11 17.16 -24.64
CA TYR A 363 -0.28 17.42 -23.46
C TYR A 363 0.21 18.87 -23.33
N SER A 364 0.56 19.55 -24.43
CA SER A 364 1.01 20.95 -24.39
C SER A 364 -0.10 21.93 -24.02
N LYS A 365 -1.37 21.57 -24.27
CA LYS A 365 -2.57 22.35 -23.95
C LYS A 365 -3.24 21.92 -22.64
N TRP A 366 -2.90 20.74 -22.11
CA TRP A 366 -3.39 20.27 -20.82
C TRP A 366 -2.90 21.16 -19.67
N ARG A 367 -3.76 21.41 -18.68
CA ARG A 367 -3.48 22.26 -17.50
C ARG A 367 -3.94 21.57 -16.21
N PRO A 368 -3.15 21.62 -15.11
CA PRO A 368 -3.53 21.05 -13.82
C PRO A 368 -4.49 21.98 -13.06
N GLU A 369 -5.72 22.11 -13.54
CA GLU A 369 -6.71 23.05 -12.98
C GLU A 369 -7.84 22.31 -12.25
N GLY A 370 -8.19 22.77 -11.05
CA GLY A 370 -9.28 22.21 -10.24
C GLY A 370 -8.81 21.56 -8.94
N ARG A 371 -9.78 21.27 -8.06
CA ARG A 371 -9.56 20.82 -6.67
C ARG A 371 -8.68 19.56 -6.58
N PHE A 372 -8.85 18.62 -7.51
CA PHE A 372 -8.00 17.43 -7.57
C PHE A 372 -6.53 17.78 -7.80
N TRP A 373 -6.22 18.65 -8.74
CA TRP A 373 -4.84 18.99 -9.08
C TRP A 373 -4.16 19.82 -7.99
N GLU A 374 -4.90 20.71 -7.34
CA GLU A 374 -4.44 21.44 -6.14
C GLU A 374 -4.05 20.46 -5.02
N ARG A 375 -4.90 19.46 -4.74
CA ARG A 375 -4.58 18.38 -3.80
C ARG A 375 -3.32 17.63 -4.24
N GLU A 376 -3.25 17.18 -5.48
CA GLU A 376 -2.12 16.39 -6.01
C GLU A 376 -0.77 17.13 -5.91
N GLN A 377 -0.80 18.46 -5.95
CA GLN A 377 0.37 19.33 -5.81
C GLN A 377 0.70 19.69 -4.35
N SER A 378 -0.12 19.29 -3.39
CA SER A 378 0.04 19.63 -1.97
C SER A 378 1.24 18.95 -1.31
N LYS A 379 1.66 19.51 -0.17
CA LYS A 379 2.70 18.90 0.69
C LYS A 379 2.29 17.51 1.18
N ALA A 380 1.01 17.30 1.50
CA ALA A 380 0.51 16.02 1.97
C ALA A 380 0.71 14.91 0.93
N GLU A 381 0.35 15.17 -0.33
CA GLU A 381 0.57 14.23 -1.43
C GLU A 381 2.06 13.96 -1.67
N TYR A 382 2.90 14.98 -1.55
CA TYR A 382 4.34 14.82 -1.63
C TYR A 382 4.87 13.92 -0.50
N TRP A 383 4.51 14.16 0.76
CA TRP A 383 4.97 13.33 1.89
C TRP A 383 4.49 11.89 1.79
N ARG A 384 3.25 11.70 1.32
CA ARG A 384 2.62 10.40 1.24
C ARG A 384 3.19 9.52 0.14
N ARG A 385 3.50 10.08 -1.03
CA ARG A 385 3.80 9.31 -2.25
C ARG A 385 5.16 9.56 -2.89
N GLU A 386 5.89 10.61 -2.52
CA GLU A 386 7.12 10.99 -3.24
C GLU A 386 8.33 11.14 -2.32
N ALA A 387 8.14 11.72 -1.13
CA ALA A 387 9.23 12.11 -0.25
C ALA A 387 10.09 10.92 0.19
N ALA A 388 11.39 11.19 0.36
CA ALA A 388 12.22 10.35 1.20
C ALA A 388 11.74 10.52 2.66
N VAL A 389 11.78 9.44 3.43
CA VAL A 389 11.38 9.47 4.85
C VAL A 389 12.63 9.37 5.71
N SER A 390 13.03 10.50 6.31
CA SER A 390 14.28 10.63 7.08
C SER A 390 14.42 9.53 8.14
N GLY A 391 15.62 8.93 8.25
CA GLY A 391 15.92 7.87 9.23
C GLY A 391 15.24 6.51 8.96
N SER A 392 14.49 6.37 7.86
CA SER A 392 13.79 5.11 7.50
C SER A 392 14.48 4.31 6.39
N GLY A 393 15.49 4.87 5.73
CA GLY A 393 16.10 4.29 4.51
C GLY A 393 15.18 4.26 3.29
N ILE A 394 13.94 4.75 3.41
CA ILE A 394 13.01 4.95 2.29
C ILE A 394 13.36 6.26 1.60
N ASN A 395 13.86 6.16 0.36
CA ASN A 395 14.29 7.32 -0.43
C ASN A 395 13.24 7.79 -1.46
N TYR A 396 12.13 7.07 -1.57
CA TYR A 396 11.02 7.38 -2.48
C TYR A 396 9.74 6.68 -2.03
N GLY A 397 8.59 7.13 -2.52
CA GLY A 397 7.30 6.51 -2.20
C GLY A 397 6.68 6.96 -0.87
N GLY A 398 7.34 7.85 -0.14
CA GLY A 398 6.78 8.53 1.02
C GLY A 398 6.34 7.61 2.15
N ASP A 399 5.41 8.12 2.95
CA ASP A 399 4.84 7.38 4.06
C ASP A 399 4.04 6.14 3.62
N ASN A 400 3.54 6.09 2.37
CA ASN A 400 2.95 4.86 1.81
C ASN A 400 3.99 3.73 1.72
N HIS A 401 5.18 4.03 1.20
CA HIS A 401 6.24 3.02 1.11
C HIS A 401 6.76 2.64 2.50
N LEU A 402 6.95 3.60 3.40
CA LEU A 402 7.32 3.31 4.78
C LEU A 402 6.30 2.37 5.44
N ALA A 403 5.01 2.72 5.41
CA ALA A 403 3.96 1.91 6.03
C ALA A 403 3.91 0.50 5.42
N SER A 404 3.93 0.37 4.09
CA SER A 404 3.93 -0.94 3.44
C SER A 404 5.14 -1.80 3.84
N ASN A 405 6.35 -1.22 3.75
CA ASN A 405 7.58 -1.94 4.07
C ASN A 405 7.61 -2.36 5.53
N GLU A 406 7.22 -1.47 6.45
CA GLU A 406 7.22 -1.76 7.87
C GLU A 406 6.22 -2.88 8.22
N LEU A 407 5.00 -2.85 7.68
CA LEU A 407 4.01 -3.92 7.90
C LEU A 407 4.49 -5.28 7.34
N MET A 408 5.16 -5.32 6.19
CA MET A 408 5.77 -6.55 5.69
C MET A 408 6.90 -7.04 6.59
N ARG A 409 7.72 -6.14 7.17
CA ARG A 409 8.73 -6.50 8.19
C ARG A 409 8.08 -7.07 9.45
N PHE A 410 6.94 -6.52 9.88
CA PHE A 410 6.17 -7.07 10.98
C PHE A 410 5.65 -8.47 10.67
N ILE A 411 5.18 -8.76 9.46
CA ILE A 411 4.84 -10.13 9.05
C ILE A 411 6.08 -11.06 9.16
N GLN A 412 7.22 -10.65 8.61
CA GLN A 412 8.46 -11.44 8.66
C GLN A 412 8.89 -11.74 10.10
N TYR A 413 8.88 -10.73 10.96
CA TYR A 413 9.30 -10.83 12.34
C TYR A 413 8.30 -11.62 13.18
N GLY A 414 7.03 -11.23 13.12
CA GLY A 414 5.97 -11.77 13.98
C GLY A 414 5.62 -13.21 13.68
N VAL A 415 5.61 -13.63 12.41
CA VAL A 415 5.40 -15.05 12.07
C VAL A 415 6.55 -15.92 12.62
N ARG A 416 7.80 -15.44 12.56
CA ARG A 416 8.95 -16.19 13.11
C ARG A 416 9.00 -16.21 14.63
N MET A 417 8.54 -15.14 15.27
CA MET A 417 8.40 -15.08 16.72
C MET A 417 7.36 -16.09 17.22
N GLN A 418 6.25 -16.21 16.51
CA GLN A 418 5.11 -17.03 16.93
C GLN A 418 5.20 -18.49 16.47
N VAL A 419 5.91 -18.77 15.37
CA VAL A 419 6.01 -20.10 14.77
C VAL A 419 7.49 -20.53 14.70
N PRO A 420 7.99 -21.34 15.65
CA PRO A 420 9.39 -21.73 15.73
C PRO A 420 9.96 -22.33 14.44
N GLU A 421 9.17 -23.11 13.71
CA GLU A 421 9.57 -23.77 12.45
C GLU A 421 9.82 -22.76 11.31
N LYS A 422 9.35 -21.51 11.46
CA LYS A 422 9.54 -20.44 10.48
C LYS A 422 10.77 -19.58 10.76
N ARG A 423 11.42 -19.71 11.92
CA ARG A 423 12.60 -18.91 12.32
C ARG A 423 13.72 -18.90 11.28
N PRO A 424 14.06 -20.02 10.60
CA PRO A 424 15.10 -19.99 9.57
C PRO A 424 14.76 -19.02 8.41
N SER A 425 15.78 -18.35 7.87
CA SER A 425 15.60 -17.27 6.88
C SER A 425 14.88 -17.72 5.60
N ASN A 426 15.11 -18.96 5.16
CA ASN A 426 14.54 -19.54 3.94
C ASN A 426 13.08 -20.01 4.06
N LYS A 427 12.47 -19.96 5.26
CA LYS A 427 11.12 -20.50 5.51
C LYS A 427 9.98 -19.55 5.16
N LEU A 428 10.24 -18.25 5.05
CA LEU A 428 9.32 -17.27 4.46
C LEU A 428 9.96 -16.64 3.22
N GLY A 429 9.15 -16.09 2.32
CA GLY A 429 9.65 -15.38 1.14
C GLY A 429 10.34 -14.09 1.52
N PRO A 430 11.18 -13.51 0.66
CA PRO A 430 11.79 -12.20 0.91
C PRO A 430 10.74 -11.08 0.88
N ILE A 431 11.14 -9.88 1.32
CA ILE A 431 10.51 -8.64 0.88
C ILE A 431 11.20 -8.24 -0.42
N LEU A 432 10.42 -8.11 -1.49
CA LEU A 432 10.83 -7.77 -2.84
C LEU A 432 10.76 -6.26 -3.05
N ASP A 433 11.38 -5.83 -4.14
CA ASP A 433 11.20 -4.48 -4.68
C ASP A 433 9.71 -4.19 -4.93
N PRO A 434 9.27 -2.92 -4.77
CA PRO A 434 7.88 -2.56 -4.94
C PRO A 434 7.45 -2.63 -6.41
N PHE A 435 6.14 -2.79 -6.60
CA PHE A 435 5.49 -2.65 -7.89
C PHE A 435 5.02 -1.21 -8.09
N VAL A 436 5.53 -0.55 -9.13
CA VAL A 436 5.23 0.87 -9.40
C VAL A 436 4.41 1.01 -10.68
N SER A 437 3.27 1.67 -10.58
CA SER A 437 2.41 2.07 -11.70
C SER A 437 1.40 3.13 -11.23
N THR A 438 0.47 3.56 -12.09
CA THR A 438 -0.60 4.51 -11.75
C THR A 438 -1.76 3.83 -10.99
N TYR A 439 -1.45 3.12 -9.90
CA TYR A 439 -2.45 2.38 -9.12
C TYR A 439 -3.50 3.32 -8.50
N THR A 440 -4.77 2.92 -8.62
CA THR A 440 -5.94 3.75 -8.23
C THR A 440 -6.02 3.98 -6.72
N LEU A 441 -6.00 2.91 -5.91
CA LEU A 441 -6.16 3.03 -4.46
C LEU A 441 -5.13 3.99 -3.79
N PRO A 442 -3.80 3.81 -3.99
CA PRO A 442 -2.82 4.73 -3.39
C PRO A 442 -2.91 6.16 -3.93
N THR A 443 -3.47 6.39 -5.12
CA THR A 443 -3.65 7.74 -5.67
C THR A 443 -4.84 8.45 -5.03
N TYR A 444 -5.98 7.77 -4.97
CA TYR A 444 -7.29 8.39 -4.74
C TYR A 444 -7.90 8.16 -3.35
N ALA A 445 -7.30 7.29 -2.53
CA ALA A 445 -7.61 7.27 -1.11
C ALA A 445 -6.99 8.50 -0.42
N ASN A 446 -7.74 9.17 0.44
CA ASN A 446 -7.26 10.33 1.20
C ASN A 446 -6.67 9.92 2.56
N ALA A 447 -5.68 9.03 2.49
CA ALA A 447 -5.09 8.33 3.63
C ALA A 447 -3.67 7.86 3.29
N ILE A 448 -2.87 7.53 4.31
CA ILE A 448 -1.67 6.72 4.08
C ILE A 448 -2.14 5.32 3.67
N VAL A 449 -1.61 4.80 2.56
CA VAL A 449 -2.01 3.51 2.01
C VAL A 449 -0.85 2.52 2.10
N ALA A 450 -1.00 1.52 2.96
CA ALA A 450 -0.15 0.34 2.99
C ALA A 450 -0.74 -0.72 2.06
N PHE A 451 -0.36 -0.69 0.78
CA PHE A 451 -0.79 -1.68 -0.21
C PHE A 451 0.22 -2.82 -0.26
N LEU A 452 -0.20 -4.01 0.18
CA LEU A 452 0.65 -5.18 0.34
C LEU A 452 0.23 -6.30 -0.59
N GLU A 453 1.16 -6.73 -1.41
CA GLU A 453 1.15 -8.06 -2.01
C GLU A 453 1.79 -8.99 -0.97
N VAL A 454 0.98 -9.66 -0.15
CA VAL A 454 1.48 -10.42 1.03
C VAL A 454 2.09 -11.77 0.65
N GLY A 455 2.25 -12.04 -0.63
CA GLY A 455 2.83 -13.28 -1.13
C GLY A 455 2.40 -13.56 -2.57
N HIS A 456 2.86 -14.70 -3.08
CA HIS A 456 2.42 -15.20 -4.38
C HIS A 456 1.53 -16.44 -4.23
N LEU A 457 0.31 -16.40 -4.77
CA LEU A 457 -0.69 -17.45 -4.54
C LEU A 457 -0.26 -18.81 -5.10
N ASN A 458 0.46 -18.85 -6.22
CA ASN A 458 0.94 -20.10 -6.82
C ASN A 458 2.26 -20.60 -6.21
N VAL A 459 2.95 -19.82 -5.37
CA VAL A 459 4.15 -20.24 -4.64
C VAL A 459 3.73 -20.94 -3.35
N TRP A 460 4.09 -22.22 -3.21
CA TRP A 460 3.64 -23.06 -2.10
C TRP A 460 3.92 -22.45 -0.72
N ARG A 461 5.15 -21.96 -0.50
CA ARG A 461 5.58 -21.37 0.78
C ARG A 461 4.75 -20.15 1.17
N ASP A 462 4.57 -19.22 0.24
CA ASP A 462 3.83 -17.96 0.47
C ASP A 462 2.35 -18.25 0.70
N ARG A 463 1.76 -19.12 -0.13
CA ARG A 463 0.38 -19.56 0.03
C ARG A 463 0.14 -20.21 1.40
N ARG A 464 1.03 -21.09 1.84
CA ARG A 464 0.91 -21.74 3.16
C ARG A 464 1.04 -20.75 4.32
N MET A 465 1.87 -19.71 4.19
CA MET A 465 1.91 -18.64 5.20
C MET A 465 0.53 -17.97 5.39
N VAL A 466 -0.17 -17.65 4.29
CA VAL A 466 -1.47 -16.97 4.34
C VAL A 466 -2.64 -17.90 4.72
N ILE A 467 -2.48 -19.21 4.52
CA ILE A 467 -3.51 -20.21 4.87
C ILE A 467 -3.28 -20.74 6.28
N ASP A 468 -2.10 -21.30 6.54
CA ASP A 468 -1.80 -22.08 7.75
C ASP A 468 -1.29 -21.20 8.89
N GLN A 469 -0.66 -20.05 8.60
CA GLN A 469 -0.15 -19.10 9.60
C GLN A 469 -0.95 -17.79 9.60
N ARG A 470 -2.23 -17.88 9.22
CA ARG A 470 -3.06 -16.70 8.98
C ARG A 470 -3.27 -15.87 10.25
N GLU A 471 -3.37 -16.54 11.38
CA GLU A 471 -3.57 -15.87 12.67
C GLU A 471 -2.32 -15.06 13.04
N GLU A 472 -1.14 -15.65 12.89
CA GLU A 472 0.13 -15.02 13.19
C GLU A 472 0.40 -13.86 12.25
N VAL A 473 0.05 -13.98 10.97
CA VAL A 473 0.10 -12.87 10.00
C VAL A 473 -0.85 -11.75 10.44
N ALA A 474 -2.07 -12.07 10.87
CA ALA A 474 -3.05 -11.07 11.30
C ALA A 474 -2.62 -10.32 12.57
N ILE A 475 -2.12 -11.04 13.58
CA ILE A 475 -1.54 -10.46 14.80
C ILE A 475 -0.37 -9.55 14.43
N SER A 476 0.53 -10.04 13.55
CA SER A 476 1.71 -9.28 13.12
C SER A 476 1.33 -7.97 12.45
N LEU A 477 0.32 -8.00 11.57
CA LEU A 477 -0.22 -6.80 10.92
C LEU A 477 -0.86 -5.84 11.93
N ALA A 478 -1.67 -6.33 12.88
CA ALA A 478 -2.32 -5.48 13.87
C ALA A 478 -1.30 -4.82 14.83
N VAL A 479 -0.28 -5.56 15.27
CA VAL A 479 0.83 -5.03 16.06
C VAL A 479 1.67 -4.05 15.24
N GLY A 480 1.92 -4.35 13.96
CA GLY A 480 2.61 -3.44 13.05
C GLY A 480 1.85 -2.13 12.84
N ILE A 481 0.52 -2.20 12.69
CA ILE A 481 -0.34 -1.00 12.64
C ILE A 481 -0.20 -0.23 13.94
N TYR A 482 -0.33 -0.87 15.10
CA TYR A 482 -0.10 -0.19 16.38
C TYR A 482 1.26 0.51 16.43
N SER A 483 2.33 -0.15 16.01
CA SER A 483 3.68 0.44 15.95
C SER A 483 3.74 1.67 15.04
N LEU A 484 3.01 1.72 13.93
CA LEU A 484 2.97 2.91 13.07
C LEU A 484 2.33 4.11 13.77
N PHE A 485 1.45 3.91 14.77
CA PHE A 485 0.75 5.00 15.47
C PHE A 485 1.35 5.34 16.83
N ALA A 486 1.92 4.36 17.55
CA ALA A 486 2.46 4.54 18.90
C ALA A 486 3.99 4.42 18.98
N GLY A 487 4.62 3.77 17.99
CA GLY A 487 5.96 3.23 18.13
C GLY A 487 5.96 1.93 18.94
N LEU A 488 7.02 1.13 18.83
CA LEU A 488 7.17 -0.12 19.56
C LEU A 488 8.64 -0.53 19.68
N ASP A 489 9.15 -0.67 20.91
CA ASP A 489 10.51 -1.16 21.15
C ASP A 489 10.59 -2.69 21.02
N LEU A 490 11.15 -3.22 19.94
CA LEU A 490 11.14 -4.65 19.63
C LEU A 490 12.18 -5.46 20.41
N LYS A 491 11.85 -6.71 20.75
CA LYS A 491 12.80 -7.66 21.40
C LYS A 491 13.98 -7.97 20.49
N LYS A 492 15.18 -8.13 21.09
CA LYS A 492 16.43 -8.52 20.41
C LYS A 492 16.95 -9.89 20.88
N PRO A 493 17.59 -10.68 19.99
CA PRO A 493 17.64 -10.51 18.55
C PRO A 493 16.35 -11.07 17.91
N GLY A 494 15.64 -10.25 17.14
CA GLY A 494 14.53 -10.76 16.34
C GLY A 494 14.99 -11.84 15.35
N TYR A 495 14.04 -12.65 14.87
CA TYR A 495 14.33 -13.69 13.90
C TYR A 495 14.24 -13.19 12.45
N GLY A 496 15.22 -13.59 11.62
CA GLY A 496 15.22 -13.35 10.17
C GLY A 496 15.87 -12.03 9.74
N PRO A 497 16.01 -11.81 8.42
CA PRO A 497 16.77 -10.68 7.88
C PRO A 497 15.99 -9.35 7.86
N TYR A 498 14.69 -9.38 8.13
CA TYR A 498 13.79 -8.22 8.00
C TYR A 498 13.23 -7.80 9.37
N LEU A 499 14.08 -7.20 10.20
CA LEU A 499 13.66 -6.68 11.51
C LEU A 499 12.89 -5.36 11.35
N PRO A 500 11.62 -5.24 11.81
CA PRO A 500 10.94 -3.96 11.81
C PRO A 500 11.71 -2.93 12.65
N ARG A 501 11.49 -1.66 12.35
CA ARG A 501 12.13 -0.54 13.05
C ARG A 501 11.33 -0.11 14.27
N GLY A 502 10.03 -0.39 14.32
CA GLY A 502 9.19 -0.02 15.44
C GLY A 502 8.84 1.47 15.49
N ARG A 503 9.05 2.21 14.39
CA ARG A 503 8.96 3.67 14.38
C ARG A 503 7.53 4.15 14.07
N LYS A 504 7.06 5.13 14.86
CA LYS A 504 5.82 5.86 14.64
C LYS A 504 5.90 6.76 13.39
N LEU A 505 4.81 6.81 12.62
CA LEU A 505 4.57 7.79 11.56
C LEU A 505 4.27 9.17 12.14
N ASP A 506 4.82 10.19 11.51
CA ASP A 506 4.50 11.58 11.84
C ASP A 506 3.15 11.96 11.21
N PHE A 507 2.06 11.69 11.93
CA PHE A 507 0.71 12.09 11.52
C PHE A 507 0.45 13.58 11.72
N ALA A 508 1.15 14.24 12.66
CA ALA A 508 0.90 15.63 13.02
C ALA A 508 1.08 16.58 11.82
N LYS A 509 2.05 16.29 10.94
CA LYS A 509 2.24 17.06 9.69
C LYS A 509 1.02 17.04 8.75
N TYR A 510 0.19 15.99 8.81
CA TYR A 510 -1.04 15.88 8.02
C TYR A 510 -2.25 16.53 8.72
N GLU A 511 -2.24 16.57 10.05
CA GLU A 511 -3.33 17.10 10.87
C GLU A 511 -3.33 18.63 10.96
N THR A 512 -2.16 19.25 10.79
CA THR A 512 -1.90 20.67 11.01
C THR A 512 -1.75 21.48 9.72
N LEU A 513 -2.27 20.98 8.60
CA LEU A 513 -2.23 21.71 7.33
C LEU A 513 -3.16 22.93 7.37
N PRO A 514 -2.88 24.00 6.60
CA PRO A 514 -3.72 25.19 6.56
C PRO A 514 -5.21 24.93 6.23
N GLN A 515 -5.46 23.92 5.39
CA GLN A 515 -6.80 23.47 5.01
C GLN A 515 -7.47 22.53 6.04
N GLY A 516 -6.84 22.31 7.20
CA GLY A 516 -7.28 21.37 8.23
C GLY A 516 -6.67 19.98 8.11
N ASN A 517 -7.21 19.04 8.87
CA ASN A 517 -6.72 17.67 8.93
C ASN A 517 -6.93 16.95 7.59
N TYR A 518 -5.83 16.61 6.91
CA TYR A 518 -5.83 15.95 5.60
C TYR A 518 -6.73 14.70 5.55
N PHE A 519 -6.76 13.88 6.60
CA PHE A 519 -7.53 12.64 6.61
C PHE A 519 -9.04 12.87 6.72
N LYS A 520 -9.44 14.05 7.18
CA LYS A 520 -10.84 14.43 7.46
C LYS A 520 -11.49 15.19 6.31
N ILE A 521 -10.70 15.85 5.45
CA ILE A 521 -11.18 16.59 4.28
C ILE A 521 -11.45 15.67 3.07
N VAL A 522 -12.45 14.80 3.20
CA VAL A 522 -12.81 13.77 2.20
C VAL A 522 -14.08 14.09 1.40
N ASP A 523 -14.98 14.89 1.95
CA ASP A 523 -16.18 15.40 1.28
C ASP A 523 -16.50 16.84 1.71
N ASP A 524 -17.51 17.44 1.07
CA ASP A 524 -17.98 18.80 1.34
C ASP A 524 -19.08 18.84 2.43
N ARG A 525 -19.20 17.80 3.28
CA ARG A 525 -20.20 17.79 4.37
C ARG A 525 -19.88 18.79 5.47
#